data_AF-A0A2E0Z9A6-F1
#
_entry.id   AF-A0A2E0Z9A6-F1
#
_cell.length_a   1.000
_cell.length_b   1.000
_cell.length_c   1.000
_cell.angle_alpha   90.00
_cell.angle_beta   90.00
_cell.angle_gamma   90.00
#
_symmetry.space_group_name_H-M   'P 1'
#
loop_
_entity.id
_entity.type
_entity.pdbx_description
1 polymer ?
#
loop_
_entity_poly.entity_id
_entity_poly.type
_entity_poly.pdbx_seq_one_letter_code
_entity_poly.pdbx_strand_id
1 'polypeptide(L)'
;MPQISRFFGIIIYMYFNDHSPPHFHAEYGEYEAVYAIETLETLRGSLPRRAHGMVVEWATFHRDELRKNWELARQMQTLNGIEPLE
;
A
#
# COMPACT_ATOMS: atom_id res chain seq x y z
N MET A 1 2.50 -3.33 12.17
CA MET A 1 1.87 -2.84 10.92
C MET A 1 1.53 -1.36 11.11
N PRO A 2 2.44 -0.44 10.74
CA PRO A 2 2.07 0.96 10.58
C PRO A 2 1.08 1.13 9.40
N GLN A 3 -0.09 1.71 9.69
CA GLN A 3 -0.96 2.27 8.67
C GLN A 3 -0.27 3.51 8.09
N ILE A 4 -0.22 3.61 6.76
CA ILE A 4 0.39 4.74 6.06
C ILE A 4 -0.64 5.65 5.38
N SER A 5 -1.83 5.15 5.05
CA SER A 5 -2.94 5.98 4.55
C SER A 5 -4.30 5.31 4.78
N ARG A 6 -5.38 6.08 4.67
CA ARG A 6 -6.77 5.56 4.74
C ARG A 6 -7.73 6.47 3.99
N PHE A 7 -8.54 5.90 3.10
CA PHE A 7 -9.55 6.62 2.31
C PHE A 7 -10.70 5.69 1.91
N PHE A 8 -11.94 6.19 1.88
CA PHE A 8 -13.13 5.44 1.44
C PHE A 8 -13.30 4.04 2.11
N GLY A 9 -12.83 3.87 3.34
CA GLY A 9 -12.83 2.58 4.06
C GLY A 9 -11.69 1.62 3.68
N ILE A 10 -10.81 2.02 2.76
CA ILE A 10 -9.57 1.32 2.40
C ILE A 10 -8.47 1.74 3.37
N ILE A 11 -7.73 0.77 3.89
CA ILE A 11 -6.57 0.99 4.77
C ILE A 11 -5.33 0.55 4.01
N ILE A 12 -4.32 1.42 3.92
CA ILE A 12 -3.02 1.10 3.34
C ILE A 12 -1.97 0.94 4.42
N TYR A 13 -1.15 -0.10 4.32
CA TYR A 13 -0.10 -0.39 5.30
C TYR A 13 1.10 -1.11 4.70
N MET A 14 2.18 -1.14 5.47
CA MET A 14 3.40 -1.91 5.20
C MET A 14 3.89 -2.58 6.48
N TYR A 15 4.60 -3.71 6.35
CA TYR A 15 5.31 -4.34 7.47
C TYR A 15 6.80 -3.99 7.43
N PHE A 16 7.43 -3.84 8.60
CA PHE A 16 8.87 -3.57 8.70
C PHE A 16 9.74 -4.73 8.21
N ASN A 17 9.22 -5.96 8.23
CA ASN A 17 9.97 -7.17 7.89
C ASN A 17 9.38 -7.89 6.67
N ASP A 18 8.85 -7.14 5.70
CA ASP A 18 8.40 -7.71 4.43
C ASP A 18 9.57 -8.07 3.52
N HIS A 19 9.30 -8.97 2.57
CA HIS A 19 10.30 -9.51 1.65
C HIS A 19 10.13 -8.93 0.24
N SER A 20 11.19 -8.95 -0.56
CA SER A 20 11.14 -8.53 -1.96
C SER A 20 10.16 -9.38 -2.78
N PRO A 21 9.50 -8.81 -3.83
CA PRO A 21 9.68 -7.45 -4.34
C PRO A 21 9.05 -6.37 -3.45
N PRO A 22 9.43 -5.08 -3.60
CA PRO A 22 8.80 -3.98 -2.89
C PRO A 22 7.29 -3.94 -3.09
N HIS A 23 6.54 -3.95 -1.99
CA HIS A 23 5.08 -4.03 -2.04
C HIS A 23 4.41 -3.28 -0.89
N PHE A 24 3.12 -3.05 -1.03
CA PHE A 24 2.25 -2.55 0.03
C PHE A 24 0.97 -3.39 0.10
N HIS A 25 0.26 -3.27 1.21
CA HIS A 25 -0.97 -4.00 1.47
C HIS A 25 -2.15 -3.04 1.53
N ALA A 26 -3.30 -3.49 1.05
CA ALA A 26 -4.54 -2.76 1.14
C ALA A 26 -5.66 -3.66 1.67
N GLU A 27 -6.38 -3.19 2.67
CA GLU A 27 -7.54 -3.85 3.27
C GLU A 27 -8.81 -3.04 2.99
N TYR A 28 -9.91 -3.72 2.66
CA TYR A 28 -11.23 -3.13 2.50
C TYR A 28 -12.30 -4.11 3.02
N GLY A 29 -12.76 -3.90 4.26
CA GLY A 29 -13.71 -4.82 4.90
C GLY A 29 -13.08 -6.20 5.11
N GLU A 30 -13.65 -7.22 4.47
CA GLU A 30 -13.15 -8.61 4.51
C GLU A 30 -12.11 -8.91 3.40
N TYR A 31 -11.85 -7.96 2.51
CA TYR A 31 -10.95 -8.12 1.37
C TYR A 31 -9.56 -7.58 1.69
N GLU A 32 -8.53 -8.31 1.27
CA GLU A 32 -7.13 -7.90 1.38
C GLU A 32 -6.43 -8.15 0.04
N ALA A 33 -5.51 -7.25 -0.34
CA ALA A 33 -4.64 -7.42 -1.49
C ALA A 33 -3.26 -6.82 -1.26
N VAL A 34 -2.27 -7.44 -1.90
CA VAL A 34 -0.86 -7.04 -1.89
C VAL A 34 -0.48 -6.56 -3.28
N TYR A 35 0.14 -5.38 -3.37
CA TYR A 35 0.47 -4.73 -4.63
C TYR A 35 1.96 -4.48 -4.75
N ALA A 36 2.55 -4.84 -5.89
CA ALA A 36 3.92 -4.43 -6.21
C ALA A 36 3.98 -2.90 -6.38
N ILE A 37 4.92 -2.23 -5.71
CA ILE A 37 5.03 -0.75 -5.77
C ILE A 37 5.34 -0.28 -7.19
N GLU A 38 6.20 -1.00 -7.91
CA GLU A 38 6.70 -0.59 -9.22
C GLU A 38 5.67 -0.75 -10.34
N THR A 39 5.00 -1.91 -10.39
CA THR A 39 4.08 -2.25 -11.48
C THR A 39 2.61 -2.01 -11.12
N LEU A 40 2.29 -1.85 -9.84
CA LEU A 40 0.92 -1.87 -9.29
C LEU A 40 0.14 -3.15 -9.59
N GLU A 41 0.83 -4.22 -9.99
CA GLU A 41 0.23 -5.54 -10.14
C GLU A 41 -0.10 -6.12 -8.77
N THR A 42 -1.23 -6.82 -8.69
CA THR A 42 -1.61 -7.56 -7.49
C THR A 42 -0.77 -8.82 -7.38
N LEU A 43 0.06 -8.90 -6.33
CA LEU A 43 0.90 -10.05 -6.01
C LEU A 43 0.12 -11.16 -5.29
N ARG A 44 -0.86 -10.78 -4.47
CA ARG A 44 -1.69 -11.70 -3.69
C ARG A 44 -3.02 -11.05 -3.35
N GLY A 45 -4.05 -11.88 -3.17
CA GLY A 45 -5.37 -11.44 -2.74
C GLY A 45 -6.10 -10.69 -3.85
N SER A 46 -7.16 -10.00 -3.48
CA SER A 46 -7.98 -9.25 -4.42
C SER A 46 -8.88 -8.27 -3.68
N LEU A 47 -9.14 -7.12 -4.29
CA LEU A 47 -10.18 -6.20 -3.84
C LEU A 47 -11.36 -6.21 -4.82
N PRO A 48 -12.57 -5.83 -4.38
CA PRO A 48 -13.67 -5.51 -5.28
C PRO A 48 -13.24 -4.46 -6.30
N ARG A 49 -13.73 -4.57 -7.54
CA ARG A 49 -13.26 -3.78 -8.70
C ARG A 49 -13.13 -2.28 -8.42
N ARG A 50 -14.09 -1.68 -7.70
CA ARG A 50 -14.06 -0.25 -7.36
C ARG A 50 -12.92 0.07 -6.39
N ALA A 51 -12.76 -0.72 -5.33
CA ALA A 51 -11.69 -0.54 -4.35
C ALA A 51 -10.31 -0.74 -4.97
N HIS A 52 -10.16 -1.77 -5.83
CA HIS A 52 -8.93 -1.97 -6.60
C HIS A 52 -8.58 -0.74 -7.45
N GLY A 53 -9.54 -0.18 -8.18
CA GLY A 53 -9.33 1.04 -8.97
C GLY A 53 -8.84 2.22 -8.13
N MET A 54 -9.47 2.47 -6.97
CA MET A 54 -9.06 3.54 -6.05
C MET A 54 -7.65 3.33 -5.49
N VAL A 55 -7.28 2.09 -5.15
CA VAL A 55 -5.91 1.78 -4.69
C VAL A 55 -4.88 2.02 -5.78
N VAL A 56 -5.14 1.58 -7.00
CA VAL A 56 -4.20 1.75 -8.14
C VAL A 56 -4.05 3.22 -8.50
N GLU A 57 -5.14 3.99 -8.51
CA GLU A 57 -5.12 5.43 -8.73
C GLU A 57 -4.28 6.14 -7.67
N TRP A 58 -4.59 5.91 -6.39
CA TRP A 58 -3.81 6.45 -5.28
C TRP A 58 -2.33 6.08 -5.36
N ALA A 59 -2.00 4.81 -5.57
CA ALA A 59 -0.62 4.34 -5.63
C ALA A 59 0.14 4.88 -6.86
N THR A 60 -0.57 5.31 -7.91
CA THR A 60 0.04 5.97 -9.08
C THR A 60 0.58 7.34 -8.72
N PHE A 61 -0.16 8.13 -7.92
CA PHE A 61 0.30 9.46 -7.48
C PHE A 61 1.35 9.39 -6.37
N HIS A 62 1.32 8.36 -5.53
CA HIS A 62 2.15 8.26 -4.32
C HIS A 62 3.30 7.24 -4.43
N ARG A 63 3.70 6.85 -5.65
CA ARG A 63 4.69 5.78 -5.86
C ARG A 63 6.04 6.07 -5.21
N ASP A 64 6.52 7.32 -5.26
CA ASP A 64 7.80 7.70 -4.66
C ASP A 64 7.77 7.65 -3.13
N GLU A 65 6.64 8.02 -2.52
CA GLU A 65 6.43 7.94 -1.08
C GLU A 65 6.36 6.47 -0.61
N LEU A 66 5.70 5.61 -1.40
CA LEU A 66 5.69 4.17 -1.17
C LEU A 66 7.11 3.57 -1.22
N ARG A 67 7.93 3.94 -2.22
CA ARG A 67 9.34 3.51 -2.30
C ARG A 67 10.13 3.97 -1.08
N LYS A 68 9.95 5.22 -0.64
CA LYS A 68 10.62 5.75 0.54
C LYS A 68 10.21 4.99 1.80
N ASN A 69 8.92 4.72 1.98
CA ASN A 69 8.42 3.94 3.10
C ASN A 69 8.94 2.49 3.05
N TRP A 70 9.09 1.88 1.87
CA TRP A 70 9.72 0.58 1.74
C TRP A 70 11.17 0.56 2.26
N GLU A 71 11.97 1.56 1.91
CA GLU A 71 13.35 1.66 2.40
C GLU A 71 13.43 1.94 3.90
N LEU A 72 12.53 2.77 4.44
CA LEU A 72 12.41 2.96 5.89
C LEU A 72 11.99 1.67 6.59
N ALA A 73 11.08 0.92 5.98
CA ALA A 73 10.57 -0.32 6.52
C ALA A 73 11.71 -1.33 6.73
N ARG A 74 12.52 -1.53 5.68
CA ARG A 74 13.71 -2.40 5.69
C ARG A 74 14.76 -2.01 6.72
N GLN A 75 14.78 -0.74 7.12
CA GLN A 75 15.69 -0.21 8.14
C GLN A 75 15.07 -0.19 9.55
N MET A 76 13.86 -0.77 9.72
CA MET A 76 13.10 -0.75 10.96
C MET A 76 12.84 0.68 11.48
N GLN A 77 12.74 1.65 10.58
CA GLN A 77 12.46 3.05 10.91
C GLN A 77 10.98 3.37 10.78
N THR A 78 10.52 4.38 11.51
CA THR A 78 9.15 4.87 11.44
C THR A 78 8.76 5.22 10.00
N LEU A 79 7.60 4.72 9.55
CA LEU A 79 7.06 5.06 8.24
C LEU A 79 6.35 6.41 8.28
N ASN A 80 6.32 7.08 7.13
CA ASN A 80 5.61 8.34 6.98
C ASN A 80 4.15 8.07 6.60
N GLY A 81 3.25 8.91 7.10
CA GLY A 81 1.90 9.01 6.54
C GLY A 81 1.97 9.53 5.11
N ILE A 82 1.05 9.06 4.27
CA ILE A 82 0.86 9.48 2.88
C ILE A 82 -0.58 9.98 2.76
N GLU A 83 -0.74 11.13 2.11
CA GLU A 83 -2.04 11.76 1.93
C GLU A 83 -3.07 10.79 1.29
N PRO A 84 -4.35 10.85 1.69
CA PRO A 84 -5.39 9.99 1.16
C PRO A 84 -5.80 10.40 -0.27
N LEU A 85 -6.48 9.48 -0.98
CA LEU A 85 -7.16 9.82 -2.23
C LEU A 85 -8.35 10.75 -1.95
N GLU A 86 -8.46 11.83 -2.72
CA GLU A 86 -9.58 12.81 -2.66
C GLU A 86 -10.88 12.29 -3.28
#